data_AF-A0AAV1FIE0-F1
#
_entry.id   AF-A0AAV1FIE0-F1
#
_cell.length_a   1.000
_cell.length_b   1.000
_cell.length_c   1.000
_cell.angle_alpha   90.00
_cell.angle_beta   90.00
_cell.angle_gamma   90.00
#
_symmetry.space_group_name_H-M   'P 1'
#
loop_
_entity.id
_entity.type
_entity.pdbx_description
1 polymer ?
#
loop_
_entity_poly.entity_id
_entity_poly.type
_entity_poly.pdbx_seq_one_letter_code
_entity_poly.pdbx_strand_id
1 'polypeptide(L)'
;MGPGLFEIGDEPFHHLFDGQALIHKFDLKDGRVTYYRKFIKTDAYVRAMTENRVVITEFGTAAYPDPCKNIFSRFFTYFRGMEVTDNCLVNLYPIGEDFYAVTETNYITKVDPDSLETLGKVDLCKYLSVNGVTAHPHKDQDGTVYNIGNCFGKNMSLAYNIVKIPPAEEGESNPLEKSQVVVQLPSSERLKPSYIHSFGMTKNYFVFVEPPVKINLLKFLSAWSVRGATYMDCFESNETMGTWFHLATKDPANHLNNHKFRTSAFNVFHHINTYEEEEGFIVVDLCTWKGHDFVYNYLYLANLKGDWEEVKKAAMRAPQPEVRRYVLPLDIHKEEQGKNLVSLPYTTATAVLRSDGTIWLEPEVLFSGPRQAFEFPQINYSLCNGEKYSFTYGLGLNHFIPDRIVKLNVQTKQTWVWQEEECYPSEPLFVPRPGATREDDGVLLSIVVKPGAERPSFLLVLDAMRLTELARADVDAIIPVTLHGLYKP
;
A
#
# COMPACT_ATOMS: atom_id res chain seq x y z
N MET A 1 -0.28 -4.79 11.23
CA MET A 1 0.30 -5.95 10.53
C MET A 1 1.76 -5.67 10.24
N GLY A 2 2.65 -6.67 10.29
CA GLY A 2 4.05 -6.49 9.93
C GLY A 2 4.85 -7.80 9.97
N PRO A 3 6.11 -7.80 9.52
CA PRO A 3 7.01 -8.94 9.64
C PRO A 3 7.46 -9.14 11.10
N GLY A 4 7.33 -10.35 11.63
CA GLY A 4 7.72 -10.68 13.02
C GLY A 4 8.85 -11.70 13.18
N LEU A 5 9.18 -12.44 12.11
CA LEU A 5 10.23 -13.47 12.10
C LEU A 5 11.08 -13.30 10.84
N PHE A 6 12.37 -13.01 11.02
CA PHE A 6 13.28 -12.58 9.95
C PHE A 6 14.29 -13.66 9.52
N GLU A 7 14.22 -14.86 10.10
CA GLU A 7 15.05 -16.02 9.75
C GLU A 7 14.34 -17.31 10.20
N ILE A 8 14.62 -18.42 9.50
CA ILE A 8 14.12 -19.76 9.82
C ILE A 8 15.33 -20.68 10.00
N GLY A 9 15.65 -21.03 11.25
CA GLY A 9 16.91 -21.69 11.54
C GLY A 9 18.10 -20.81 11.12
N ASP A 10 18.93 -21.31 10.21
CA ASP A 10 20.08 -20.58 9.66
C ASP A 10 19.77 -19.85 8.33
N GLU A 11 18.52 -19.91 7.85
CA GLU A 11 18.12 -19.29 6.57
C GLU A 11 17.50 -17.90 6.81
N PRO A 12 18.20 -16.80 6.47
CA PRO A 12 17.69 -15.45 6.67
C PRO A 12 16.69 -15.05 5.58
N PHE A 13 15.71 -14.23 5.96
CA PHE A 13 14.98 -13.42 4.99
C PHE A 13 15.80 -12.19 4.62
N HIS A 14 15.74 -11.77 3.36
CA HIS A 14 16.59 -10.73 2.79
C HIS A 14 15.90 -9.36 2.67
N HIS A 15 14.61 -9.32 2.36
CA HIS A 15 13.86 -8.09 2.14
C HIS A 15 12.94 -7.73 3.31
N LEU A 16 12.63 -6.45 3.50
CA LEU A 16 11.69 -5.97 4.52
C LEU A 16 10.33 -6.68 4.46
N PHE A 17 9.92 -7.10 3.26
CA PHE A 17 8.61 -7.70 2.99
C PHE A 17 8.62 -9.24 3.00
N ASP A 18 9.67 -9.86 3.53
CA ASP A 18 9.81 -11.32 3.53
C ASP A 18 9.54 -11.96 4.90
N GLY A 19 9.69 -11.18 5.98
CA GLY A 19 9.50 -11.71 7.33
C GLY A 19 8.07 -12.22 7.56
N GLN A 20 7.93 -13.28 8.35
CA GLN A 20 6.62 -13.94 8.49
C GLN A 20 5.61 -13.05 9.23
N ALA A 21 4.37 -13.03 8.73
CA ALA A 21 3.31 -12.15 9.18
C ALA A 21 2.98 -12.28 10.68
N LEU A 22 3.06 -11.15 11.38
CA LEU A 22 2.69 -10.98 12.77
C LEU A 22 1.54 -9.97 12.86
N ILE A 23 0.44 -10.41 13.47
CA ILE A 23 -0.68 -9.54 13.82
C ILE A 23 -0.50 -9.01 15.24
N HIS A 24 -0.81 -7.74 15.44
CA HIS A 24 -0.68 -7.00 16.70
C HIS A 24 -2.02 -6.39 17.06
N LYS A 25 -2.40 -6.43 18.33
CA LYS A 25 -3.62 -5.82 18.86
C LYS A 25 -3.32 -5.04 20.13
N PHE A 26 -3.69 -3.77 20.13
CA PHE A 26 -3.88 -2.99 21.35
C PHE A 26 -5.39 -2.87 21.60
N ASP A 27 -5.84 -3.35 22.74
CA ASP A 27 -7.25 -3.29 23.14
C ASP A 27 -7.43 -2.19 24.19
N LEU A 28 -8.28 -1.21 23.89
CA LEU A 28 -8.49 -0.01 24.71
C LEU A 28 -9.88 -0.08 25.34
N LYS A 29 -9.94 -0.29 26.66
CA LYS A 29 -11.21 -0.44 27.38
C LYS A 29 -11.15 0.20 28.76
N ASP A 30 -12.09 1.09 29.04
CA ASP A 30 -12.25 1.75 30.34
C ASP A 30 -10.94 2.40 30.87
N GLY A 31 -10.19 3.04 29.98
CA GLY A 31 -8.90 3.68 30.29
C GLY A 31 -7.73 2.70 30.50
N ARG A 32 -7.94 1.40 30.26
CA ARG A 32 -6.89 0.37 30.29
C ARG A 32 -6.51 -0.03 28.88
N VAL A 33 -5.25 -0.41 28.70
CA VAL A 33 -4.72 -0.89 27.44
C VAL A 33 -4.11 -2.27 27.67
N THR A 34 -4.41 -3.21 26.78
CA THR A 34 -3.76 -4.53 26.74
C THR A 34 -3.14 -4.76 25.37
N TYR A 35 -2.05 -5.53 25.33
CA TYR A 35 -1.32 -5.82 24.10
C TYR A 35 -1.26 -7.33 23.85
N TYR A 36 -1.57 -7.74 22.62
CA TYR A 36 -1.49 -9.11 22.15
C TYR A 36 -0.82 -9.15 20.78
N ARG A 37 -0.10 -10.22 20.49
CA ARG A 37 0.43 -10.49 19.14
C ARG A 37 0.40 -11.97 18.84
N LYS A 38 0.23 -12.32 17.56
CA LYS A 38 0.26 -13.72 17.10
C LYS A 38 0.78 -13.81 15.68
N PHE A 39 1.58 -14.85 15.40
CA PHE A 39 1.90 -15.17 14.01
C PHE A 39 0.65 -15.68 13.29
N ILE A 40 0.44 -15.21 12.06
CA ILE A 40 -0.62 -15.76 11.21
C ILE A 40 -0.16 -17.13 10.72
N LYS A 41 -0.99 -18.15 10.91
CA LYS A 41 -0.71 -19.54 10.52
C LYS A 41 -0.97 -19.74 9.01
N THR A 42 -0.24 -19.02 8.18
CA THR A 42 -0.24 -19.13 6.71
C THR A 42 0.47 -20.42 6.27
N ASP A 43 0.30 -20.84 5.01
CA ASP A 43 1.06 -21.98 4.48
C ASP A 43 2.57 -21.69 4.52
N ALA A 44 2.98 -20.45 4.22
CA ALA A 44 4.37 -20.01 4.33
C ALA A 44 4.92 -20.24 5.74
N TYR A 45 4.22 -19.75 6.77
CA TYR A 45 4.65 -19.87 8.16
C TYR A 45 4.62 -21.32 8.66
N VAL A 46 3.50 -22.02 8.47
CA VAL A 46 3.30 -23.39 8.98
C VAL A 46 4.34 -24.33 8.37
N ARG A 47 4.59 -24.23 7.06
CA ARG A 47 5.58 -25.08 6.39
C ARG A 47 7.01 -24.70 6.80
N ALA A 48 7.31 -23.40 6.93
CA ALA A 48 8.63 -22.98 7.39
C ALA A 48 8.94 -23.50 8.80
N MET A 49 7.98 -23.43 9.73
CA MET A 49 8.12 -23.97 11.08
C MET A 49 8.19 -25.51 11.10
N THR A 50 7.47 -26.18 10.20
CA THR A 50 7.45 -27.66 10.13
C THR A 50 8.74 -28.21 9.53
N GLU A 51 9.28 -27.56 8.50
CA GLU A 51 10.47 -28.02 7.77
C GLU A 51 11.78 -27.34 8.24
N ASN A 52 11.69 -26.39 9.18
CA ASN A 52 12.79 -25.59 9.72
C ASN A 52 13.70 -24.98 8.63
N ARG A 53 13.06 -24.41 7.59
CA ARG A 53 13.69 -23.76 6.43
C ARG A 53 12.68 -22.86 5.72
N VAL A 54 13.13 -22.01 4.80
CA VAL A 54 12.23 -21.25 3.91
C VAL A 54 11.67 -22.20 2.84
N VAL A 55 10.35 -22.40 2.87
CA VAL A 55 9.67 -23.37 1.98
C VAL A 55 8.94 -22.70 0.81
N ILE A 56 8.43 -21.48 1.01
CA ILE A 56 7.75 -20.69 -0.01
C ILE A 56 8.61 -19.46 -0.34
N THR A 57 8.80 -19.17 -1.62
CA THR A 57 9.51 -17.97 -2.08
C THR A 57 8.73 -16.73 -1.65
N GLU A 58 9.39 -15.85 -0.92
CA GLU A 58 8.87 -14.54 -0.52
C GLU A 58 9.30 -13.46 -1.53
N PHE A 59 9.00 -12.20 -1.24
CA PHE A 59 9.20 -11.08 -2.17
C PHE A 59 10.65 -10.96 -2.67
N GLY A 60 11.63 -11.00 -1.77
CA GLY A 60 13.06 -10.92 -2.07
C GLY A 60 13.90 -12.09 -1.56
N THR A 61 13.27 -13.19 -1.12
CA THR A 61 13.95 -14.40 -0.64
C THR A 61 13.42 -15.64 -1.35
N ALA A 62 14.29 -16.34 -2.07
CA ALA A 62 13.92 -17.56 -2.79
C ALA A 62 13.90 -18.76 -1.85
N ALA A 63 12.86 -19.59 -1.95
CA ALA A 63 12.88 -20.91 -1.35
C ALA A 63 13.64 -21.89 -2.25
N TYR A 64 14.51 -22.70 -1.66
CA TYR A 64 15.24 -23.74 -2.39
C TYR A 64 14.67 -25.14 -2.12
N PRO A 65 14.71 -26.06 -3.11
CA PRO A 65 14.32 -27.45 -2.88
C PRO A 65 15.25 -28.11 -1.86
N ASP A 66 14.65 -28.81 -0.89
CA ASP A 66 15.33 -29.56 0.17
C ASP A 66 16.58 -30.30 -0.37
N PRO A 67 17.78 -30.01 0.15
CA PRO A 67 19.03 -30.62 -0.28
C PRO A 67 19.12 -32.12 0.09
N CYS A 68 18.35 -32.58 1.08
CA CYS A 68 18.32 -33.96 1.54
C CYS A 68 17.36 -34.85 0.72
N LYS A 69 16.54 -34.26 -0.17
CA LYS A 69 15.63 -34.99 -1.05
C LYS A 69 16.35 -35.54 -2.30
N ASN A 70 16.22 -36.85 -2.54
CA ASN A 70 16.75 -37.54 -3.72
C ASN A 70 16.29 -36.85 -5.03
N ILE A 71 17.14 -36.90 -6.08
CA ILE A 71 16.89 -36.28 -7.41
C ILE A 71 15.48 -36.57 -7.96
N PHE A 72 14.96 -37.79 -7.77
CA PHE A 72 13.60 -38.16 -8.20
C PHE A 72 12.48 -37.42 -7.45
N SER A 73 12.63 -37.15 -6.15
CA SER A 73 11.67 -36.36 -5.36
C SER A 73 11.76 -34.85 -5.65
N ARG A 74 12.95 -34.36 -6.02
CA ARG A 74 13.14 -33.00 -6.56
C ARG A 74 12.40 -32.82 -7.88
N PHE A 75 12.42 -33.83 -8.75
CA PHE A 75 11.68 -33.84 -10.01
C PHE A 75 10.16 -33.78 -9.79
N PHE A 76 9.59 -34.53 -8.84
CA PHE A 76 8.16 -34.48 -8.51
C PHE A 76 7.70 -33.14 -7.90
N THR A 77 8.57 -32.46 -7.17
CA THR A 77 8.27 -31.12 -6.61
C THR A 77 8.13 -30.08 -7.73
N TYR A 78 8.83 -30.27 -8.85
CA TYR A 78 8.74 -29.44 -10.05
C TYR A 78 7.39 -29.50 -10.78
N PHE A 79 6.62 -30.57 -10.58
CA PHE A 79 5.32 -30.77 -11.26
C PHE A 79 4.12 -30.27 -10.44
N ARG A 80 4.32 -29.85 -9.19
CA ARG A 80 3.31 -29.05 -8.48
C ARG A 80 3.49 -27.60 -8.95
N GLY A 81 2.43 -27.00 -9.46
CA GLY A 81 2.46 -25.65 -10.05
C GLY A 81 3.05 -24.60 -9.11
N MET A 82 3.30 -23.40 -9.65
CA MET A 82 3.94 -22.30 -8.91
C MET A 82 3.23 -22.02 -7.57
N GLU A 83 3.95 -22.17 -6.46
CA GLU A 83 3.44 -21.87 -5.12
C GLU A 83 3.62 -20.37 -4.82
N VAL A 84 2.54 -19.61 -4.95
CA VAL A 84 2.49 -18.17 -4.64
C VAL A 84 2.40 -17.97 -3.13
N THR A 85 3.14 -16.99 -2.59
CA THR A 85 3.13 -16.68 -1.15
C THR A 85 1.76 -16.24 -0.65
N ASP A 86 1.41 -16.71 0.54
CA ASP A 86 0.27 -16.27 1.34
C ASP A 86 0.71 -15.58 2.64
N ASN A 87 1.97 -15.14 2.73
CA ASN A 87 2.50 -14.36 3.85
C ASN A 87 1.79 -12.99 3.93
N CYS A 88 0.68 -12.94 4.66
CA CYS A 88 -0.23 -11.80 4.74
C CYS A 88 0.26 -10.74 5.76
N LEU A 89 1.44 -10.16 5.54
CA LEU A 89 2.12 -9.26 6.47
C LEU A 89 1.77 -7.76 6.32
N VAL A 90 1.04 -7.36 5.28
CA VAL A 90 0.95 -5.96 4.85
C VAL A 90 -0.16 -5.20 5.59
N ASN A 91 -1.40 -5.68 5.49
CA ASN A 91 -2.56 -4.98 6.04
C ASN A 91 -3.63 -5.94 6.57
N LEU A 92 -4.64 -5.40 7.26
CA LEU A 92 -5.83 -6.06 7.75
C LEU A 92 -7.04 -5.19 7.39
N TYR A 93 -8.09 -5.74 6.78
CA TYR A 93 -9.31 -4.98 6.51
C TYR A 93 -10.59 -5.85 6.59
N PRO A 94 -11.76 -5.24 6.85
CA PRO A 94 -13.02 -5.96 6.94
C PRO A 94 -13.66 -6.19 5.56
N ILE A 95 -14.26 -7.36 5.37
CA ILE A 95 -15.22 -7.66 4.29
C ILE A 95 -16.47 -8.23 4.97
N GLY A 96 -17.59 -7.51 4.91
CA GLY A 96 -18.76 -7.85 5.72
C GLY A 96 -18.42 -7.81 7.21
N GLU A 97 -18.75 -8.87 7.94
CA GLU A 97 -18.44 -9.03 9.37
C GLU A 97 -17.05 -9.65 9.63
N ASP A 98 -16.38 -10.13 8.58
CA ASP A 98 -15.12 -10.87 8.66
C ASP A 98 -13.91 -9.95 8.46
N PHE A 99 -12.77 -10.34 9.03
CA PHE A 99 -11.50 -9.63 8.90
C PHE A 99 -10.47 -10.46 8.15
N TYR A 100 -9.75 -9.81 7.23
CA TYR A 100 -8.78 -10.48 6.36
C TYR A 100 -7.42 -9.79 6.43
N ALA A 101 -6.41 -10.53 6.86
CA ALA A 101 -5.02 -10.15 6.70
C ALA A 101 -4.60 -10.38 5.25
N VAL A 102 -3.81 -9.46 4.70
CA VAL A 102 -3.47 -9.44 3.28
C VAL A 102 -2.00 -9.16 2.99
N THR A 103 -1.59 -9.62 1.82
CA THR A 103 -0.41 -9.16 1.08
C THR A 103 -0.90 -8.71 -0.30
N GLU A 104 -0.03 -8.72 -1.33
CA GLU A 104 -0.36 -8.28 -2.69
C GLU A 104 -0.54 -9.42 -3.70
N THR A 105 -0.84 -10.63 -3.21
CA THR A 105 -1.11 -11.81 -4.03
C THR A 105 -2.62 -12.07 -4.12
N ASN A 106 -3.01 -13.20 -4.71
CA ASN A 106 -4.39 -13.66 -4.73
C ASN A 106 -4.85 -14.28 -3.39
N TYR A 107 -3.91 -14.55 -2.47
CA TYR A 107 -4.24 -15.17 -1.18
C TYR A 107 -4.44 -14.12 -0.09
N ILE A 108 -5.59 -14.22 0.58
CA ILE A 108 -5.90 -13.46 1.79
C ILE A 108 -6.22 -14.43 2.92
N THR A 109 -5.96 -14.03 4.16
CA THR A 109 -6.14 -14.91 5.33
C THR A 109 -7.18 -14.35 6.28
N LYS A 110 -8.29 -15.06 6.43
CA LYS A 110 -9.34 -14.73 7.41
C LYS A 110 -8.79 -14.91 8.83
N VAL A 111 -8.99 -13.91 9.67
CA VAL A 111 -8.54 -13.90 11.07
C VAL A 111 -9.68 -13.47 11.99
N ASP A 112 -9.63 -13.96 13.22
CA ASP A 112 -10.49 -13.47 14.30
C ASP A 112 -9.85 -12.18 14.88
N PRO A 113 -10.53 -11.02 14.84
CA PRO A 113 -9.96 -9.75 15.31
C PRO A 113 -9.82 -9.68 16.84
N ASP A 114 -10.55 -10.50 17.59
CA ASP A 114 -10.56 -10.45 19.05
C ASP A 114 -9.50 -11.41 19.63
N SER A 115 -9.43 -12.64 19.11
CA SER A 115 -8.49 -13.69 19.55
C SER A 115 -7.17 -13.73 18.78
N LEU A 116 -7.12 -13.10 17.59
CA LEU A 116 -6.00 -13.15 16.63
C LEU A 116 -5.75 -14.54 16.04
N GLU A 117 -6.68 -15.48 16.18
CA GLU A 117 -6.57 -16.80 15.54
C GLU A 117 -6.70 -16.71 14.02
N THR A 118 -5.94 -17.55 13.34
CA THR A 118 -6.08 -17.76 11.89
C THR A 118 -7.25 -18.69 11.64
N LEU A 119 -8.24 -18.22 10.87
CA LEU A 119 -9.49 -18.94 10.62
C LEU A 119 -9.46 -19.67 9.27
N GLY A 120 -8.78 -19.14 8.26
CA GLY A 120 -8.64 -19.83 6.99
C GLY A 120 -8.02 -18.99 5.87
N LYS A 121 -7.47 -19.68 4.88
CA LYS A 121 -6.93 -19.11 3.65
C LYS A 121 -8.03 -18.99 2.59
N VAL A 122 -8.07 -17.87 1.89
CA VAL A 122 -8.98 -17.60 0.79
C VAL A 122 -8.17 -17.30 -0.47
N ASP A 123 -8.58 -17.91 -1.59
CA ASP A 123 -8.02 -17.67 -2.91
C ASP A 123 -8.98 -16.82 -3.73
N LEU A 124 -8.62 -15.56 -3.96
CA LEU A 124 -9.44 -14.59 -4.70
C LEU A 124 -9.65 -14.98 -6.16
N CYS A 125 -8.75 -15.79 -6.76
CA CYS A 125 -8.91 -16.26 -8.14
C CYS A 125 -10.13 -17.15 -8.34
N LYS A 126 -10.71 -17.69 -7.25
CA LYS A 126 -11.96 -18.47 -7.29
C LYS A 126 -13.20 -17.60 -7.49
N TYR A 127 -13.10 -16.30 -7.19
CA TYR A 127 -14.21 -15.35 -7.19
C TYR A 127 -14.04 -14.25 -8.23
N LEU A 128 -12.79 -13.85 -8.51
CA LEU A 128 -12.45 -12.69 -9.33
C LEU A 128 -11.42 -13.07 -10.39
N SER A 129 -11.55 -12.46 -11.58
CA SER A 129 -10.56 -12.59 -12.65
C SER A 129 -9.39 -11.61 -12.42
N VAL A 130 -8.54 -11.95 -11.45
CA VAL A 130 -7.33 -11.20 -11.07
C VAL A 130 -6.20 -12.18 -10.75
N ASN A 131 -4.95 -11.75 -10.91
CA ASN A 131 -3.76 -12.50 -10.52
C ASN A 131 -3.34 -12.22 -9.07
N GLY A 132 -3.77 -11.07 -8.54
CA GLY A 132 -3.52 -10.55 -7.20
C GLY A 132 -4.19 -9.19 -7.07
N VAL A 133 -4.39 -8.73 -5.84
CA VAL A 133 -5.00 -7.42 -5.53
C VAL A 133 -4.09 -6.64 -4.59
N THR A 134 -4.30 -5.33 -4.50
CA THR A 134 -3.54 -4.52 -3.54
C THR A 134 -3.92 -4.81 -2.09
N ALA A 135 -3.03 -4.46 -1.16
CA ALA A 135 -3.33 -4.46 0.27
C ALA A 135 -4.13 -3.21 0.73
N HIS A 136 -4.54 -2.36 -0.21
CA HIS A 136 -5.14 -1.04 0.02
C HIS A 136 -6.50 -0.90 -0.67
N PRO A 137 -7.50 -1.71 -0.29
CA PRO A 137 -8.84 -1.52 -0.82
C PRO A 137 -9.46 -0.22 -0.30
N HIS A 138 -10.35 0.37 -1.11
CA HIS A 138 -11.26 1.40 -0.65
C HIS A 138 -12.56 0.80 -0.13
N LYS A 139 -13.20 1.49 0.81
CA LYS A 139 -14.50 1.10 1.37
C LYS A 139 -15.50 2.25 1.28
N ASP A 140 -16.69 1.97 0.74
CA ASP A 140 -17.82 2.90 0.82
C ASP A 140 -18.52 2.82 2.18
N GLN A 141 -19.30 3.85 2.52
CA GLN A 141 -20.03 3.93 3.79
C GLN A 141 -20.99 2.75 4.03
N ASP A 142 -21.52 2.16 2.97
CA ASP A 142 -22.45 1.02 3.02
C ASP A 142 -21.75 -0.32 3.32
N GLY A 143 -20.42 -0.36 3.30
CA GLY A 143 -19.65 -1.59 3.49
C GLY A 143 -19.11 -2.20 2.20
N THR A 144 -19.44 -1.66 1.03
CA THR A 144 -18.88 -2.10 -0.26
C THR A 144 -17.37 -1.91 -0.27
N VAL A 145 -16.63 -2.93 -0.70
CA VAL A 145 -15.17 -2.90 -0.84
C VAL A 145 -14.80 -2.84 -2.32
N TYR A 146 -13.92 -1.90 -2.67
CA TYR A 146 -13.32 -1.79 -3.99
C TYR A 146 -11.82 -2.04 -3.93
N ASN A 147 -11.27 -2.77 -4.89
CA ASN A 147 -9.83 -3.01 -4.99
C ASN A 147 -9.39 -3.03 -6.46
N ILE A 148 -8.09 -2.99 -6.72
CA ILE A 148 -7.49 -3.11 -8.05
C ILE A 148 -6.51 -4.28 -8.08
N GLY A 149 -6.49 -5.00 -9.21
CA GLY A 149 -5.62 -6.15 -9.42
C GLY A 149 -5.17 -6.31 -10.86
N ASN A 150 -3.96 -6.85 -11.05
CA ASN A 150 -3.46 -7.24 -12.37
C ASN A 150 -4.32 -8.39 -12.92
N CYS A 151 -4.59 -8.41 -14.22
CA CYS A 151 -5.34 -9.49 -14.87
C CYS A 151 -4.90 -9.73 -16.32
N PHE A 152 -5.30 -10.86 -16.88
CA PHE A 152 -5.24 -11.07 -18.33
C PHE A 152 -6.40 -10.34 -19.00
N GLY A 153 -6.07 -9.35 -19.83
CA GLY A 153 -7.01 -8.64 -20.68
C GLY A 153 -7.30 -9.37 -21.99
N LYS A 154 -8.09 -8.71 -22.86
CA LYS A 154 -8.42 -9.22 -24.20
C LYS A 154 -7.16 -9.31 -25.09
N ASN A 155 -7.19 -10.18 -26.10
CA ASN A 155 -6.12 -10.31 -27.12
C ASN A 155 -4.71 -10.59 -26.57
N MET A 156 -4.61 -11.38 -25.48
CA MET A 156 -3.32 -11.71 -24.85
C MET A 156 -2.55 -10.45 -24.43
N SER A 157 -3.24 -9.46 -23.87
CA SER A 157 -2.64 -8.31 -23.19
C SER A 157 -2.83 -8.44 -21.68
N LEU A 158 -2.00 -7.73 -20.92
CA LEU A 158 -2.23 -7.50 -19.51
C LEU A 158 -3.06 -6.23 -19.31
N ALA A 159 -3.81 -6.20 -18.23
CA ALA A 159 -4.71 -5.13 -17.85
C ALA A 159 -4.85 -5.08 -16.33
N TYR A 160 -5.62 -4.12 -15.84
CA TYR A 160 -5.95 -3.99 -14.42
C TYR A 160 -7.46 -4.01 -14.26
N ASN A 161 -7.98 -4.87 -13.40
CA ASN A 161 -9.40 -4.92 -13.08
C ASN A 161 -9.65 -4.17 -11.77
N ILE A 162 -10.57 -3.21 -11.79
CA ILE A 162 -11.22 -2.74 -10.56
C ILE A 162 -12.27 -3.78 -10.19
N VAL A 163 -12.21 -4.27 -8.97
CA VAL A 163 -13.13 -5.26 -8.42
C VAL A 163 -14.00 -4.64 -7.34
N LYS A 164 -15.21 -5.17 -7.18
CA LYS A 164 -16.18 -4.81 -6.16
C LYS A 164 -16.60 -6.04 -5.40
N ILE A 165 -16.59 -5.96 -4.07
CA ILE A 165 -17.19 -6.92 -3.15
C ILE A 165 -18.33 -6.19 -2.45
N PRO A 166 -19.59 -6.62 -2.59
CA PRO A 166 -20.72 -5.96 -1.94
C PRO A 166 -20.67 -6.10 -0.41
N PRO A 167 -21.45 -5.30 0.34
CA PRO A 167 -21.62 -5.52 1.77
C PRO A 167 -22.26 -6.87 2.07
N ALA A 168 -22.15 -7.33 3.31
CA ALA A 168 -22.88 -8.50 3.76
C ALA A 168 -24.39 -8.22 3.81
N GLU A 169 -25.19 -9.16 3.30
CA GLU A 169 -26.65 -9.11 3.37
C GLU A 169 -27.14 -10.04 4.51
N GLU A 170 -28.19 -9.63 5.22
CA GLU A 170 -28.74 -10.41 6.33
C GLU A 170 -29.19 -11.80 5.87
N GLY A 171 -28.62 -12.86 6.46
CA GLY A 171 -29.00 -14.24 6.20
C GLY A 171 -28.40 -14.86 4.92
N GLU A 172 -27.51 -14.15 4.22
CA GLU A 172 -26.90 -14.61 2.97
C GLU A 172 -25.45 -15.10 3.10
N SER A 173 -24.94 -15.66 1.99
CA SER A 173 -23.62 -16.28 1.88
C SER A 173 -22.46 -15.27 1.95
N ASN A 174 -21.24 -15.81 2.05
CA ASN A 174 -19.98 -15.07 2.07
C ASN A 174 -19.95 -13.98 0.97
N PRO A 175 -19.79 -12.67 1.30
CA PRO A 175 -19.84 -11.57 0.33
C PRO A 175 -18.89 -11.73 -0.86
N LEU A 176 -17.80 -12.48 -0.67
CA LEU A 176 -16.85 -12.83 -1.73
C LEU A 176 -17.50 -13.59 -2.90
N GLU A 177 -18.57 -14.36 -2.69
CA GLU A 177 -19.27 -15.08 -3.75
C GLU A 177 -19.96 -14.14 -4.75
N LYS A 178 -20.28 -12.92 -4.32
CA LYS A 178 -20.88 -11.87 -5.15
C LYS A 178 -19.85 -10.87 -5.69
N SER A 179 -18.55 -11.20 -5.60
CA SER A 179 -17.49 -10.35 -6.13
C SER A 179 -17.62 -10.20 -7.64
N GLN A 180 -17.36 -9.01 -8.16
CA GLN A 180 -17.42 -8.75 -9.59
C GLN A 180 -16.33 -7.80 -10.06
N VAL A 181 -15.96 -7.92 -11.35
CA VAL A 181 -15.14 -6.93 -12.04
C VAL A 181 -16.03 -5.77 -12.49
N VAL A 182 -15.69 -4.55 -12.08
CA VAL A 182 -16.45 -3.33 -12.34
C VAL A 182 -16.02 -2.69 -13.65
N VAL A 183 -14.71 -2.48 -13.81
CA VAL A 183 -14.12 -1.88 -15.01
C VAL A 183 -12.71 -2.41 -15.21
N GLN A 184 -12.30 -2.56 -16.48
CA GLN A 184 -10.95 -2.95 -16.86
C GLN A 184 -10.20 -1.75 -17.42
N LEU A 185 -8.99 -1.52 -16.91
CA LEU A 185 -8.08 -0.46 -17.32
C LEU A 185 -6.92 -1.05 -18.15
N PRO A 186 -6.46 -0.37 -19.20
CA PRO A 186 -5.40 -0.89 -20.05
C PRO A 186 -4.02 -0.77 -19.38
N SER A 187 -3.12 -1.70 -19.72
CA SER A 187 -1.68 -1.56 -19.45
C SER A 187 -0.98 -0.77 -20.55
N SER A 188 -0.02 0.08 -20.18
CA SER A 188 0.82 0.79 -21.14
C SER A 188 1.70 -0.14 -21.97
N GLU A 189 2.04 -1.31 -21.43
CA GLU A 189 2.79 -2.36 -22.12
C GLU A 189 2.02 -3.68 -22.14
N ARG A 190 1.97 -4.33 -23.31
CA ARG A 190 1.14 -5.52 -23.54
C ARG A 190 1.43 -6.69 -22.60
N LEU A 191 2.71 -6.92 -22.26
CA LEU A 191 3.16 -8.09 -21.50
C LEU A 191 3.87 -7.71 -20.19
N LYS A 192 3.84 -6.43 -19.81
CA LYS A 192 4.47 -5.93 -18.59
C LYS A 192 3.52 -4.96 -17.88
N PRO A 193 2.74 -5.45 -16.90
CA PRO A 193 1.93 -4.55 -16.10
C PRO A 193 2.87 -3.75 -15.19
N SER A 194 2.46 -2.55 -14.81
CA SER A 194 3.13 -1.81 -13.75
C SER A 194 2.85 -2.44 -12.39
N TYR A 195 3.76 -2.19 -11.45
CA TYR A 195 3.50 -2.40 -10.04
C TYR A 195 2.35 -1.48 -9.59
N ILE A 196 1.42 -2.04 -8.81
CA ILE A 196 0.26 -1.33 -8.26
C ILE A 196 0.23 -1.58 -6.76
N HIS A 197 0.18 -0.51 -5.96
CA HIS A 197 0.14 -0.61 -4.50
C HIS A 197 -1.16 -0.03 -3.93
N SER A 198 -1.69 1.03 -4.53
CA SER A 198 -3.01 1.58 -4.19
C SER A 198 -3.61 2.29 -5.41
N PHE A 199 -4.83 2.82 -5.27
CA PHE A 199 -5.53 3.60 -6.29
C PHE A 199 -6.34 4.70 -5.60
N GLY A 200 -6.86 5.65 -6.36
CA GLY A 200 -7.77 6.69 -5.86
C GLY A 200 -9.23 6.36 -6.16
N MET A 201 -10.12 6.74 -5.25
CA MET A 201 -11.56 6.60 -5.42
C MET A 201 -12.28 7.86 -4.94
N THR A 202 -13.19 8.38 -5.75
CA THR A 202 -14.15 9.43 -5.39
C THR A 202 -15.57 8.85 -5.36
N LYS A 203 -16.56 9.72 -5.14
CA LYS A 203 -17.96 9.34 -5.29
C LYS A 203 -18.28 8.77 -6.67
N ASN A 204 -17.76 9.38 -7.74
CA ASN A 204 -18.13 9.05 -9.12
C ASN A 204 -17.00 8.44 -9.97
N TYR A 205 -15.75 8.43 -9.49
CA TYR A 205 -14.60 8.04 -10.30
C TYR A 205 -13.60 7.13 -9.58
N PHE A 206 -12.91 6.32 -10.37
CA PHE A 206 -11.68 5.64 -10.00
C PHE A 206 -10.49 6.27 -10.72
N VAL A 207 -9.39 6.49 -9.99
CA VAL A 207 -8.12 7.00 -10.53
C VAL A 207 -7.04 5.97 -10.29
N PHE A 208 -6.45 5.47 -11.37
CA PHE A 208 -5.30 4.57 -11.31
C PHE A 208 -4.06 5.27 -11.86
N VAL A 209 -2.98 5.30 -11.06
CA VAL A 209 -1.68 5.85 -11.45
C VAL A 209 -0.77 4.69 -11.85
N GLU A 210 -0.39 4.62 -13.12
CA GLU A 210 0.47 3.57 -13.68
C GLU A 210 1.94 4.04 -13.69
N PRO A 211 2.78 3.64 -12.71
CA PRO A 211 4.17 4.05 -12.61
C PRO A 211 5.07 3.34 -13.64
N PRO A 212 6.32 3.80 -13.85
CA PRO A 212 7.28 3.17 -14.76
C PRO A 212 7.89 1.86 -14.25
N VAL A 213 7.60 1.45 -13.01
CA VAL A 213 8.06 0.18 -12.46
C VAL A 213 7.18 -0.95 -13.01
N LYS A 214 7.78 -1.85 -13.77
CA LYS A 214 7.14 -2.91 -14.56
C LYS A 214 7.45 -4.29 -14.02
N ILE A 215 6.49 -5.21 -14.12
CA ILE A 215 6.67 -6.63 -13.82
C ILE A 215 6.88 -7.38 -15.13
N ASN A 216 8.07 -7.95 -15.31
CA ASN A 216 8.41 -8.74 -16.48
C ASN A 216 7.90 -10.18 -16.32
N LEU A 217 6.70 -10.46 -16.84
CA LEU A 217 6.10 -11.79 -16.73
C LEU A 217 6.90 -12.90 -17.41
N LEU A 218 7.67 -12.58 -18.45
CA LEU A 218 8.53 -13.59 -19.09
C LEU A 218 9.66 -14.02 -18.14
N LYS A 219 10.26 -13.08 -17.39
CA LYS A 219 11.20 -13.42 -16.31
C LYS A 219 10.50 -14.21 -15.21
N PHE A 220 9.31 -13.79 -14.79
CA PHE A 220 8.52 -14.50 -13.77
C PHE A 220 8.27 -15.97 -14.13
N LEU A 221 7.82 -16.24 -15.36
CA LEU A 221 7.53 -17.60 -15.81
C LEU A 221 8.80 -18.43 -16.12
N SER A 222 9.82 -17.82 -16.73
CA SER A 222 11.03 -18.55 -17.15
C SER A 222 12.00 -18.78 -16.00
N ALA A 223 12.20 -17.79 -15.13
CA ALA A 223 13.14 -17.89 -14.03
C ALA A 223 12.64 -18.91 -13.00
N TRP A 224 11.36 -18.88 -12.63
CA TRP A 224 10.77 -19.86 -11.70
C TRP A 224 10.98 -21.32 -12.12
N SER A 225 11.07 -21.57 -13.43
CA SER A 225 11.23 -22.90 -14.01
C SER A 225 12.70 -23.34 -14.22
N VAL A 226 13.72 -22.58 -13.82
CA VAL A 226 15.15 -22.95 -13.99
C VAL A 226 16.08 -22.38 -12.90
N ARG A 227 15.75 -21.24 -12.29
CA ARG A 227 16.59 -20.49 -11.35
C ARG A 227 15.75 -20.12 -10.13
N GLY A 228 16.27 -20.27 -8.92
CA GLY A 228 15.59 -19.84 -7.68
C GLY A 228 15.47 -18.31 -7.62
N ALA A 229 14.56 -17.74 -8.41
CA ALA A 229 14.29 -16.33 -8.53
C ALA A 229 13.15 -15.91 -7.60
N THR A 230 13.13 -14.62 -7.29
CA THR A 230 12.18 -13.97 -6.39
C THR A 230 11.24 -13.05 -7.16
N TYR A 231 10.24 -12.47 -6.48
CA TYR A 231 9.38 -11.46 -7.10
C TYR A 231 10.20 -10.22 -7.47
N MET A 232 11.16 -9.81 -6.64
CA MET A 232 12.04 -8.67 -6.90
C MET A 232 12.78 -8.78 -8.24
N ASP A 233 13.28 -9.98 -8.60
CA ASP A 233 14.02 -10.22 -9.85
C ASP A 233 13.18 -9.99 -11.12
N CYS A 234 11.86 -9.95 -10.97
CA CYS A 234 10.91 -9.75 -12.06
C CYS A 234 10.61 -8.28 -12.31
N PHE A 235 11.00 -7.36 -11.41
CA PHE A 235 10.80 -5.94 -11.63
C PHE A 235 11.86 -5.34 -12.56
N GLU A 236 11.44 -4.38 -13.37
CA GLU A 236 12.31 -3.54 -14.18
C GLU A 236 11.69 -2.16 -14.35
N SER A 237 12.48 -1.17 -14.76
CA SER A 237 12.00 0.21 -14.90
C SER A 237 11.95 0.59 -16.37
N ASN A 238 10.82 1.14 -16.82
CA ASN A 238 10.70 1.74 -18.15
C ASN A 238 11.13 3.21 -18.08
N GLU A 239 12.33 3.50 -18.58
CA GLU A 239 12.96 4.82 -18.50
C GLU A 239 12.23 5.91 -19.32
N THR A 240 11.36 5.54 -20.26
CA THR A 240 10.79 6.48 -21.25
C THR A 240 9.30 6.75 -21.08
N MET A 241 8.56 5.90 -20.39
CA MET A 241 7.09 6.02 -20.34
C MET A 241 6.57 7.16 -19.45
N GLY A 242 7.41 7.65 -18.52
CA GLY A 242 6.96 8.56 -17.46
C GLY A 242 5.99 7.88 -16.50
N THR A 243 4.93 8.57 -16.12
CA THR A 243 3.81 8.01 -15.35
C THR A 243 2.49 8.35 -16.05
N TRP A 244 1.58 7.36 -16.12
CA TRP A 244 0.27 7.52 -16.78
C TRP A 244 -0.83 7.56 -15.73
N PHE A 245 -1.82 8.44 -15.89
CA PHE A 245 -3.02 8.43 -15.05
C PHE A 245 -4.19 7.93 -15.89
N HIS A 246 -4.91 6.95 -15.36
CA HIS A 246 -6.10 6.36 -15.94
C HIS A 246 -7.31 6.76 -15.11
N LEU A 247 -8.41 7.08 -15.79
CA LEU A 247 -9.63 7.57 -15.17
C LEU A 247 -10.82 6.72 -15.63
N ALA A 248 -11.65 6.27 -14.70
CA ALA A 248 -12.89 5.56 -15.02
C ALA A 248 -14.05 6.11 -14.18
N THR A 249 -15.26 6.14 -14.77
CA THR A 249 -16.49 6.38 -14.02
C THR A 249 -16.84 5.16 -13.18
N LYS A 250 -17.48 5.38 -12.04
CA LYS A 250 -17.94 4.34 -11.11
C LYS A 250 -19.31 3.78 -11.49
N ASP A 251 -20.23 4.65 -11.93
CA ASP A 251 -21.58 4.27 -12.36
C ASP A 251 -22.16 5.23 -13.45
N PRO A 252 -22.52 4.74 -14.65
CA PRO A 252 -22.17 3.43 -15.17
C PRO A 252 -20.64 3.30 -15.29
N ALA A 253 -20.12 2.12 -14.97
CA ALA A 253 -18.68 1.90 -14.95
C ALA A 253 -18.09 1.93 -16.38
N ASN A 254 -17.15 2.84 -16.64
CA ASN A 254 -16.53 2.97 -17.95
C ASN A 254 -15.15 3.64 -17.89
N HIS A 255 -14.18 3.12 -18.63
CA HIS A 255 -12.85 3.73 -18.76
C HIS A 255 -12.89 4.92 -19.73
N LEU A 256 -12.37 6.07 -19.29
CA LEU A 256 -12.30 7.30 -20.07
C LEU A 256 -11.07 7.31 -21.00
N ASN A 257 -11.14 6.49 -22.05
CA ASN A 257 -10.02 6.25 -23.00
C ASN A 257 -9.44 7.52 -23.67
N ASN A 258 -10.20 8.61 -23.75
CA ASN A 258 -9.75 9.85 -24.38
C ASN A 258 -8.92 10.74 -23.43
N HIS A 259 -8.95 10.48 -22.13
CA HIS A 259 -8.26 11.25 -21.10
C HIS A 259 -6.84 10.73 -20.88
N LYS A 260 -5.96 10.96 -21.87
CA LYS A 260 -4.57 10.44 -21.89
C LYS A 260 -3.62 11.29 -21.03
N PHE A 261 -3.80 11.25 -19.72
CA PHE A 261 -2.96 11.98 -18.76
C PHE A 261 -1.55 11.40 -18.63
N ARG A 262 -0.53 12.26 -18.71
CA ARG A 262 0.90 11.88 -18.66
C ARG A 262 1.69 12.87 -17.81
N THR A 263 2.73 12.40 -17.14
CA THR A 263 3.68 13.24 -16.38
C THR A 263 5.06 12.58 -16.35
N SER A 264 6.04 13.30 -15.81
CA SER A 264 7.37 12.78 -15.47
C SER A 264 7.31 11.53 -14.55
N ALA A 265 8.34 10.69 -14.65
CA ALA A 265 8.46 9.43 -13.92
C ALA A 265 8.56 9.59 -12.41
N PHE A 266 7.77 8.80 -11.67
CA PHE A 266 7.89 8.62 -10.23
C PHE A 266 7.34 7.24 -9.82
N ASN A 267 7.82 6.72 -8.69
CA ASN A 267 7.16 5.61 -7.99
C ASN A 267 6.04 6.18 -7.11
N VAL A 268 4.96 5.43 -6.94
CA VAL A 268 3.86 5.74 -6.03
C VAL A 268 3.49 4.47 -5.29
N PHE A 269 3.37 4.58 -3.97
CA PHE A 269 2.88 3.51 -3.12
C PHE A 269 1.49 3.90 -2.62
N HIS A 270 1.40 5.02 -1.92
CA HIS A 270 0.17 5.44 -1.27
C HIS A 270 -0.45 6.67 -1.95
N HIS A 271 -1.69 6.53 -2.38
CA HIS A 271 -2.61 7.66 -2.52
C HIS A 271 -2.91 8.23 -1.12
N ILE A 272 -2.99 9.56 -1.01
CA ILE A 272 -3.38 10.24 0.24
C ILE A 272 -4.90 10.36 0.27
N ASN A 273 -5.45 11.06 -0.72
CA ASN A 273 -6.89 11.16 -0.96
C ASN A 273 -7.11 11.53 -2.43
N THR A 274 -8.33 11.37 -2.90
CA THR A 274 -8.74 11.76 -4.26
C THR A 274 -10.16 12.29 -4.18
N TYR A 275 -10.45 13.44 -4.79
CA TYR A 275 -11.77 14.06 -4.68
C TYR A 275 -12.14 14.87 -5.92
N GLU A 276 -13.43 15.17 -6.05
CA GLU A 276 -14.00 15.95 -7.15
C GLU A 276 -14.16 17.41 -6.76
N GLU A 277 -13.86 18.34 -7.68
CA GLU A 277 -14.22 19.76 -7.56
C GLU A 277 -15.39 20.08 -8.50
N GLU A 278 -16.25 21.00 -8.07
CA GLU A 278 -17.50 21.35 -8.76
C GLU A 278 -17.27 21.84 -10.20
N GLU A 279 -16.12 22.46 -10.49
CA GLU A 279 -15.78 22.96 -11.84
C GLU A 279 -15.30 21.88 -12.82
N GLY A 280 -15.48 20.60 -12.49
CA GLY A 280 -15.19 19.47 -13.38
C GLY A 280 -13.73 19.04 -13.36
N PHE A 281 -13.14 18.97 -12.17
CA PHE A 281 -11.76 18.49 -11.96
C PHE A 281 -11.72 17.38 -10.93
N ILE A 282 -10.73 16.50 -11.06
CA ILE A 282 -10.39 15.52 -10.02
C ILE A 282 -9.03 15.89 -9.44
N VAL A 283 -8.98 16.07 -8.13
CA VAL A 283 -7.75 16.35 -7.38
C VAL A 283 -7.21 15.03 -6.82
N VAL A 284 -5.93 14.77 -7.05
CA VAL A 284 -5.25 13.52 -6.69
C VAL A 284 -4.00 13.87 -5.87
N ASP A 285 -4.02 13.58 -4.58
CA ASP A 285 -2.88 13.81 -3.68
C ASP A 285 -2.12 12.49 -3.45
N LEU A 286 -0.81 12.50 -3.65
CA LEU A 286 0.03 11.30 -3.70
C LEU A 286 1.31 11.44 -2.87
N CYS A 287 1.71 10.35 -2.20
CA CYS A 287 3.09 10.16 -1.73
C CYS A 287 3.93 9.61 -2.91
N THR A 288 4.86 10.40 -3.42
CA THR A 288 5.64 10.04 -4.62
C THR A 288 7.13 9.97 -4.33
N TRP A 289 7.84 9.18 -5.15
CA TRP A 289 9.30 9.09 -5.13
C TRP A 289 9.84 9.36 -6.54
N LYS A 290 10.58 10.45 -6.69
CA LYS A 290 11.03 10.98 -7.99
C LYS A 290 11.99 10.04 -8.70
N GLY A 291 11.69 9.72 -9.97
CA GLY A 291 12.49 8.83 -10.81
C GLY A 291 11.81 7.49 -11.08
N HIS A 292 12.41 6.71 -11.98
CA HIS A 292 11.89 5.41 -12.41
C HIS A 292 12.48 4.23 -11.64
N ASP A 293 13.60 4.43 -10.94
CA ASP A 293 14.26 3.38 -10.15
C ASP A 293 13.34 2.88 -9.04
N PHE A 294 13.22 1.57 -8.91
CA PHE A 294 12.31 0.99 -7.95
C PHE A 294 12.80 1.22 -6.51
N VAL A 295 11.99 1.88 -5.68
CA VAL A 295 12.37 2.24 -4.30
C VAL A 295 12.61 1.00 -3.44
N TYR A 296 11.93 -0.13 -3.70
CA TYR A 296 12.11 -1.33 -2.91
C TYR A 296 13.53 -1.92 -3.01
N ASN A 297 14.33 -1.56 -4.03
CA ASN A 297 15.75 -1.91 -4.08
C ASN A 297 16.55 -1.44 -2.85
N TYR A 298 16.06 -0.43 -2.13
CA TYR A 298 16.69 0.14 -0.95
C TYR A 298 16.19 -0.47 0.37
N LEU A 299 15.20 -1.37 0.33
CA LEU A 299 14.51 -1.94 1.51
C LEU A 299 14.95 -3.37 1.86
N TYR A 300 16.13 -3.79 1.39
CA TYR A 300 16.77 -5.01 1.88
C TYR A 300 17.18 -4.85 3.34
N LEU A 301 16.94 -5.88 4.16
CA LEU A 301 17.23 -5.87 5.60
C LEU A 301 18.70 -5.63 5.90
N ALA A 302 19.61 -6.13 5.04
CA ALA A 302 21.04 -5.88 5.18
C ALA A 302 21.39 -4.38 5.09
N ASN A 303 20.67 -3.61 4.25
CA ASN A 303 20.85 -2.17 4.15
C ASN A 303 20.22 -1.46 5.35
N LEU A 304 18.99 -1.85 5.73
CA LEU A 304 18.22 -1.21 6.81
C LEU A 304 18.82 -1.46 8.21
N LYS A 305 19.54 -2.58 8.40
CA LYS A 305 20.24 -2.93 9.64
C LYS A 305 21.69 -2.40 9.69
N GLY A 306 22.14 -1.69 8.66
CA GLY A 306 23.47 -1.10 8.63
C GLY A 306 23.65 0.04 9.62
N ASP A 307 24.90 0.40 9.90
CA ASP A 307 25.21 1.59 10.69
C ASP A 307 24.66 2.86 10.03
N TRP A 308 24.30 3.86 10.83
CA TRP A 308 23.58 5.06 10.36
C TRP A 308 24.26 5.80 9.20
N GLU A 309 25.59 5.89 9.21
CA GLU A 309 26.33 6.53 8.09
C GLU A 309 26.22 5.73 6.78
N GLU A 310 26.22 4.41 6.84
CA GLU A 310 26.06 3.57 5.65
C GLU A 310 24.60 3.56 5.16
N VAL A 311 23.62 3.61 6.07
CA VAL A 311 22.19 3.78 5.71
C VAL A 311 22.00 5.09 4.92
N LYS A 312 22.51 6.21 5.44
CA LYS A 312 22.42 7.51 4.75
C LYS A 312 23.07 7.45 3.37
N LYS A 313 24.29 6.92 3.30
CA LYS A 313 25.07 6.82 2.06
C LYS A 313 24.40 5.92 1.02
N ALA A 314 23.83 4.79 1.43
CA ALA A 314 23.05 3.92 0.54
C ALA A 314 21.82 4.65 0.01
N ALA A 315 21.09 5.33 0.91
CA ALA A 315 19.93 6.11 0.54
C ALA A 315 20.30 7.27 -0.40
N MET A 316 21.53 7.83 -0.39
CA MET A 316 21.95 8.96 -1.27
C MET A 316 21.67 8.77 -2.77
N ARG A 317 21.55 7.54 -3.26
CA ARG A 317 21.20 7.24 -4.67
C ARG A 317 19.71 7.00 -4.91
N ALA A 318 18.93 6.88 -3.85
CA ALA A 318 17.51 6.59 -3.94
C ALA A 318 16.70 7.72 -4.57
N PRO A 319 15.55 7.37 -5.18
CA PRO A 319 14.49 8.33 -5.50
C PRO A 319 14.22 9.29 -4.34
N GLN A 320 13.99 10.56 -4.66
CA GLN A 320 13.71 11.60 -3.67
C GLN A 320 12.20 11.62 -3.38
N PRO A 321 11.76 11.51 -2.10
CA PRO A 321 10.34 11.58 -1.77
C PRO A 321 9.79 13.01 -1.91
N GLU A 322 8.53 13.11 -2.31
CA GLU A 322 7.77 14.35 -2.46
C GLU A 322 6.25 14.07 -2.41
N VAL A 323 5.49 14.87 -1.66
CA VAL A 323 4.03 14.84 -1.71
C VAL A 323 3.55 15.76 -2.81
N ARG A 324 2.74 15.23 -3.72
CA ARG A 324 2.31 15.91 -4.94
C ARG A 324 0.79 15.90 -5.09
N ARG A 325 0.24 17.05 -5.42
CA ARG A 325 -1.13 17.24 -5.88
C ARG A 325 -1.17 17.34 -7.39
N TYR A 326 -1.90 16.43 -8.03
CA TYR A 326 -2.23 16.47 -9.45
C TYR A 326 -3.70 16.86 -9.62
N VAL A 327 -4.01 17.59 -10.69
CA VAL A 327 -5.38 18.04 -10.99
C VAL A 327 -5.73 17.62 -12.42
N LEU A 328 -6.77 16.78 -12.54
CA LEU A 328 -7.17 16.13 -13.79
C LEU A 328 -8.47 16.79 -14.30
N PRO A 329 -8.45 17.53 -15.42
CA PRO A 329 -9.66 18.09 -16.03
C PRO A 329 -10.57 17.02 -16.63
N LEU A 330 -11.86 17.05 -16.30
CA LEU A 330 -12.87 16.18 -16.92
C LEU A 330 -13.26 16.68 -18.32
N ASP A 331 -13.37 18.00 -18.52
CA ASP A 331 -13.51 18.61 -19.83
C ASP A 331 -12.13 18.97 -20.40
N ILE A 332 -11.65 18.14 -21.32
CA ILE A 332 -10.33 18.27 -21.94
C ILE A 332 -10.28 19.29 -23.08
N HIS A 333 -11.43 19.87 -23.46
CA HIS A 333 -11.57 20.85 -24.55
C HIS A 333 -12.05 22.23 -24.05
N LYS A 334 -12.08 22.44 -22.73
CA LYS A 334 -12.48 23.69 -22.10
C LYS A 334 -11.64 24.90 -22.53
N GLU A 335 -10.39 24.66 -22.91
CA GLU A 335 -9.43 25.68 -23.36
C GLU A 335 -8.76 25.27 -24.68
N GLU A 336 -8.14 26.25 -25.35
CA GLU A 336 -7.36 25.99 -26.56
C GLU A 336 -6.18 25.06 -26.28
N GLN A 337 -5.86 24.19 -27.25
CA GLN A 337 -4.71 23.31 -27.19
C GLN A 337 -3.41 24.09 -26.88
N GLY A 338 -2.58 23.52 -26.00
CA GLY A 338 -1.34 24.16 -25.54
C GLY A 338 -1.52 25.12 -24.36
N LYS A 339 -2.75 25.47 -23.96
CA LYS A 339 -3.03 26.22 -22.73
C LYS A 339 -3.20 25.29 -21.52
N ASN A 340 -3.05 25.85 -20.33
CA ASN A 340 -3.37 25.16 -19.08
C ASN A 340 -4.90 25.04 -18.94
N LEU A 341 -5.40 23.80 -18.82
CA LEU A 341 -6.79 23.46 -18.61
C LEU A 341 -7.24 23.69 -17.15
N VAL A 342 -6.30 23.68 -16.20
CA VAL A 342 -6.60 23.87 -14.78
C VAL A 342 -6.89 25.34 -14.50
N SER A 343 -8.15 25.64 -14.18
CA SER A 343 -8.65 27.00 -13.91
C SER A 343 -8.92 27.25 -12.41
N LEU A 344 -8.61 26.28 -11.54
CA LEU A 344 -8.83 26.39 -10.11
C LEU A 344 -7.87 27.40 -9.49
N PRO A 345 -8.35 28.42 -8.74
CA PRO A 345 -7.52 29.54 -8.31
C PRO A 345 -6.57 29.22 -7.15
N TYR A 346 -6.78 28.11 -6.44
CA TYR A 346 -6.06 27.78 -5.21
C TYR A 346 -4.88 26.83 -5.41
N THR A 347 -4.68 26.30 -6.61
CA THR A 347 -3.64 25.30 -6.92
C THR A 347 -2.67 25.82 -7.98
N THR A 348 -1.42 25.38 -7.90
CA THR A 348 -0.41 25.64 -8.94
C THR A 348 -0.25 24.46 -9.90
N ALA A 349 -1.03 23.39 -9.74
CA ALA A 349 -1.01 22.25 -10.64
C ALA A 349 -1.48 22.67 -12.04
N THR A 350 -0.92 22.04 -13.07
CA THR A 350 -1.30 22.34 -14.46
C THR A 350 -1.60 21.07 -15.23
N ALA A 351 -2.45 21.20 -16.25
CA ALA A 351 -2.76 20.14 -17.20
C ALA A 351 -2.82 20.77 -18.60
N VAL A 352 -1.96 20.34 -19.52
CA VAL A 352 -1.86 20.95 -20.87
C VAL A 352 -2.15 19.91 -21.94
N LEU A 353 -3.20 20.12 -22.73
CA LEU A 353 -3.50 19.28 -23.90
C LEU A 353 -2.46 19.54 -25.01
N ARG A 354 -1.76 18.49 -25.43
CA ARG A 354 -0.71 18.50 -26.47
C ARG A 354 -1.25 18.09 -27.84
N SER A 355 -0.44 18.31 -28.88
CA SER A 355 -0.74 18.00 -30.29
C SER A 355 -0.95 16.50 -30.57
N ASP A 356 -0.33 15.63 -29.79
CA ASP A 356 -0.47 14.17 -29.88
C ASP A 356 -1.72 13.62 -29.14
N GLY A 357 -2.53 14.52 -28.57
CA GLY A 357 -3.72 14.18 -27.80
C GLY A 357 -3.44 13.73 -26.36
N THR A 358 -2.19 13.82 -25.88
CA THR A 358 -1.88 13.61 -24.45
C THR A 358 -2.15 14.88 -23.64
N ILE A 359 -2.43 14.71 -22.36
CA ILE A 359 -2.60 15.82 -21.41
C ILE A 359 -1.45 15.75 -20.42
N TRP A 360 -0.51 16.68 -20.53
CA TRP A 360 0.67 16.71 -19.67
C TRP A 360 0.37 17.40 -18.36
N LEU A 361 0.60 16.69 -17.26
CA LEU A 361 0.37 17.17 -15.90
C LEU A 361 1.68 17.66 -15.27
N GLU A 362 1.62 18.80 -14.59
CA GLU A 362 2.65 19.21 -13.63
C GLU A 362 2.00 19.34 -12.23
N PRO A 363 2.64 18.80 -11.18
CA PRO A 363 2.06 18.80 -9.85
C PRO A 363 2.21 20.14 -9.15
N GLU A 364 1.31 20.40 -8.20
CA GLU A 364 1.60 21.26 -7.06
C GLU A 364 2.32 20.42 -5.98
N VAL A 365 3.48 20.88 -5.52
CA VAL A 365 4.22 20.20 -4.44
C VAL A 365 3.67 20.64 -3.08
N LEU A 366 3.22 19.68 -2.27
CA LEU A 366 2.65 19.94 -0.95
C LEU A 366 3.68 19.80 0.18
N PHE A 367 4.61 18.86 0.04
CA PHE A 367 5.69 18.61 1.00
C PHE A 367 6.92 18.05 0.28
N SER A 368 8.10 18.58 0.59
CA SER A 368 9.37 18.09 0.03
C SER A 368 10.49 18.39 1.03
N GLY A 369 11.17 17.35 1.49
CA GLY A 369 12.32 17.44 2.39
C GLY A 369 13.45 16.52 1.92
N PRO A 370 14.73 16.95 1.90
CA PRO A 370 15.83 16.12 1.43
C PRO A 370 15.90 14.79 2.18
N ARG A 371 15.55 13.70 1.49
CA ARG A 371 15.45 12.34 2.06
C ARG A 371 14.60 12.21 3.32
N GLN A 372 13.64 13.13 3.47
CA GLN A 372 12.59 13.10 4.48
C GLN A 372 11.28 12.82 3.74
N ALA A 373 10.78 11.58 3.82
CA ALA A 373 9.50 11.23 3.22
C ALA A 373 8.36 11.58 4.18
N PHE A 374 7.24 12.03 3.62
CA PHE A 374 5.93 11.88 4.24
C PHE A 374 5.31 10.64 3.58
N GLU A 375 5.14 9.57 4.34
CA GLU A 375 4.67 8.26 3.85
C GLU A 375 3.66 7.64 4.82
N PHE A 376 3.08 6.50 4.47
CA PHE A 376 2.00 5.87 5.25
C PHE A 376 0.88 6.89 5.58
N PRO A 377 0.32 7.55 4.56
CA PRO A 377 -0.64 8.63 4.76
C PRO A 377 -1.95 8.10 5.32
N GLN A 378 -2.49 8.84 6.27
CA GLN A 378 -3.79 8.63 6.89
C GLN A 378 -4.56 9.95 6.86
N ILE A 379 -5.88 9.85 6.81
CA ILE A 379 -6.81 10.99 6.89
C ILE A 379 -7.95 10.61 7.83
N ASN A 380 -8.86 11.55 8.11
CA ASN A 380 -10.17 11.17 8.65
C ASN A 380 -11.00 10.47 7.55
N TYR A 381 -10.67 9.21 7.27
CA TYR A 381 -11.19 8.47 6.12
C TYR A 381 -12.73 8.39 6.15
N SER A 382 -13.31 8.21 7.34
CA SER A 382 -14.76 8.12 7.52
C SER A 382 -15.53 9.37 7.10
N LEU A 383 -14.89 10.55 7.21
CA LEU A 383 -15.51 11.83 6.91
C LEU A 383 -15.08 12.41 5.56
N CYS A 384 -13.83 12.18 5.15
CA CYS A 384 -13.17 12.93 4.08
C CYS A 384 -12.70 12.08 2.90
N ASN A 385 -12.76 10.74 2.96
CA ASN A 385 -12.36 9.92 1.81
C ASN A 385 -13.26 10.21 0.60
N GLY A 386 -12.65 10.49 -0.56
CA GLY A 386 -13.40 10.83 -1.76
C GLY A 386 -13.86 12.30 -1.83
N GLU A 387 -13.64 13.07 -0.76
CA GLU A 387 -14.18 14.42 -0.57
C GLU A 387 -13.06 15.44 -0.33
N LYS A 388 -13.38 16.73 -0.55
CA LYS A 388 -12.43 17.82 -0.30
C LYS A 388 -12.04 17.88 1.18
N TYR A 389 -10.75 17.99 1.45
CA TYR A 389 -10.18 17.83 2.78
C TYR A 389 -9.00 18.79 3.02
N SER A 390 -8.55 18.91 4.26
CA SER A 390 -7.51 19.85 4.67
C SER A 390 -6.31 19.20 5.34
N PHE A 391 -6.45 18.03 5.96
CA PHE A 391 -5.43 17.44 6.82
C PHE A 391 -5.14 15.99 6.45
N THR A 392 -3.84 15.68 6.38
CA THR A 392 -3.34 14.31 6.35
C THR A 392 -2.26 14.14 7.42
N TYR A 393 -2.13 12.92 7.90
CA TYR A 393 -1.16 12.47 8.90
C TYR A 393 -0.28 11.40 8.26
N GLY A 394 1.00 11.38 8.55
CA GLY A 394 1.91 10.43 7.93
C GLY A 394 3.11 10.12 8.80
N LEU A 395 3.74 9.00 8.49
CA LEU A 395 5.02 8.59 9.03
C LEU A 395 6.14 9.32 8.29
N GLY A 396 6.99 10.00 9.05
CA GLY A 396 8.20 10.61 8.53
C GLY A 396 9.33 9.58 8.39
N LEU A 397 9.86 9.41 7.18
CA LEU A 397 10.99 8.52 6.92
C LEU A 397 12.26 9.32 6.64
N ASN A 398 13.25 9.18 7.51
CA ASN A 398 14.56 9.79 7.38
C ASN A 398 15.54 8.78 6.78
N HIS A 399 15.85 8.91 5.49
CA HIS A 399 16.64 7.91 4.75
C HIS A 399 16.07 6.49 4.90
N PHE A 400 14.74 6.35 4.77
CA PHE A 400 13.92 5.13 4.99
C PHE A 400 13.69 4.72 6.45
N ILE A 401 14.40 5.30 7.42
CA ILE A 401 14.19 4.99 8.84
C ILE A 401 13.02 5.83 9.38
N PRO A 402 11.98 5.21 9.96
CA PRO A 402 10.86 5.96 10.52
C PRO A 402 11.27 6.69 11.80
N ASP A 403 11.20 8.01 11.84
CA ASP A 403 11.75 8.81 12.95
C ASP A 403 10.80 9.87 13.53
N ARG A 404 9.63 10.08 12.93
CA ARG A 404 8.67 11.13 13.36
C ARG A 404 7.27 10.89 12.84
N ILE A 405 6.28 11.54 13.43
CA ILE A 405 4.91 11.64 12.92
C ILE A 405 4.69 13.06 12.41
N VAL A 406 4.10 13.21 11.23
CA VAL A 406 3.87 14.50 10.58
C VAL A 406 2.38 14.69 10.32
N LYS A 407 1.84 15.87 10.65
CA LYS A 407 0.55 16.37 10.18
C LYS A 407 0.84 17.40 9.10
N LEU A 408 0.14 17.31 7.98
CA LEU A 408 0.23 18.24 6.86
C LEU A 408 -1.15 18.83 6.59
N ASN A 409 -1.23 20.16 6.55
CA ASN A 409 -2.38 20.85 5.99
C ASN A 409 -2.18 20.99 4.47
N VAL A 410 -2.97 20.29 3.67
CA VAL A 410 -2.77 20.20 2.20
C VAL A 410 -3.18 21.48 1.45
N GLN A 411 -3.89 22.39 2.11
CA GLN A 411 -4.30 23.67 1.52
C GLN A 411 -3.23 24.75 1.72
N THR A 412 -2.63 24.79 2.92
CA THR A 412 -1.66 25.82 3.33
C THR A 412 -0.21 25.35 3.29
N LYS A 413 0.02 24.04 3.15
CA LYS A 413 1.32 23.35 3.25
C LYS A 413 1.98 23.45 4.63
N GLN A 414 1.24 23.93 5.63
CA GLN A 414 1.72 23.97 7.02
C GLN A 414 1.87 22.55 7.56
N THR A 415 2.95 22.31 8.31
CA THR A 415 3.21 21.03 8.97
C THR A 415 3.35 21.16 10.48
N TRP A 416 3.02 20.08 11.18
CA TRP A 416 3.33 19.85 12.58
C TRP A 416 4.08 18.52 12.68
N VAL A 417 4.98 18.41 13.65
CA VAL A 417 5.82 17.23 13.83
C VAL A 417 5.82 16.82 15.30
N TRP A 418 5.56 15.54 15.54
CA TRP A 418 5.94 14.88 16.78
C TRP A 418 7.18 14.03 16.53
N GLN A 419 8.19 14.20 17.38
CA GLN A 419 9.45 13.45 17.33
C GLN A 419 10.05 13.39 18.74
N GLU A 420 10.60 12.23 19.10
CA GLU A 420 11.41 12.04 20.29
C GLU A 420 12.71 11.33 19.90
N GLU A 421 13.80 11.62 20.62
CA GLU A 421 15.09 10.98 20.41
C GLU A 421 15.00 9.46 20.64
N GLU A 422 15.69 8.70 19.78
CA GLU A 422 15.72 7.23 19.79
C GLU A 422 14.34 6.54 19.73
N CYS A 423 13.32 7.24 19.23
CA CYS A 423 11.97 6.72 19.05
C CYS A 423 11.63 6.53 17.56
N TYR A 424 11.16 5.34 17.22
CA TYR A 424 10.84 4.94 15.85
C TYR A 424 9.35 4.59 15.76
N PRO A 425 8.49 5.51 15.30
CA PRO A 425 7.04 5.31 15.24
C PRO A 425 6.58 4.45 14.05
N SER A 426 5.35 3.95 14.12
CA SER A 426 4.62 3.33 13.00
C SER A 426 3.68 4.34 12.33
N GLU A 427 2.97 3.88 11.29
CA GLU A 427 1.82 4.60 10.69
C GLU A 427 0.89 5.20 11.78
N PRO A 428 0.54 6.49 11.69
CA PRO A 428 -0.35 7.16 12.65
C PRO A 428 -1.83 7.00 12.27
N LEU A 429 -2.50 5.99 12.82
CA LEU A 429 -3.92 5.74 12.56
C LEU A 429 -4.80 6.83 13.17
N PHE A 430 -5.63 7.48 12.35
CA PHE A 430 -6.58 8.49 12.83
C PHE A 430 -7.86 7.83 13.38
N VAL A 431 -8.27 8.24 14.58
CA VAL A 431 -9.52 7.83 15.22
C VAL A 431 -10.34 9.08 15.53
N PRO A 432 -11.50 9.29 14.86
CA PRO A 432 -12.35 10.44 15.13
C PRO A 432 -12.93 10.37 16.55
N ARG A 433 -13.09 11.53 17.19
CA ARG A 433 -13.93 11.61 18.39
C ARG A 433 -15.38 11.25 17.99
N PRO A 434 -16.10 10.43 18.78
CA PRO A 434 -17.51 10.14 18.50
C PRO A 434 -18.33 11.43 18.36
N GLY A 435 -19.03 11.59 17.24
CA GLY A 435 -19.81 12.79 16.93
C GLY A 435 -19.00 14.01 16.46
N ALA A 436 -17.71 13.86 16.16
CA ALA A 436 -16.89 14.93 15.60
C ALA A 436 -17.44 15.39 14.24
N THR A 437 -17.49 16.72 14.07
CA THR A 437 -17.82 17.37 12.79
C THR A 437 -16.61 18.04 12.16
N ARG A 438 -15.52 18.23 12.93
CA ARG A 438 -14.25 18.76 12.44
C ARG A 438 -13.37 17.62 11.95
N GLU A 439 -12.72 17.85 10.82
CA GLU A 439 -11.81 16.89 10.18
C GLU A 439 -10.70 16.39 11.11
N ASP A 440 -10.14 17.26 11.95
CA ASP A 440 -9.02 16.96 12.85
C ASP A 440 -9.40 16.79 14.34
N ASP A 441 -10.69 16.64 14.65
CA ASP A 441 -11.16 16.35 16.02
C ASP A 441 -11.15 14.83 16.28
N GLY A 442 -10.01 14.37 16.79
CA GLY A 442 -9.75 12.97 17.08
C GLY A 442 -8.36 12.78 17.66
N VAL A 443 -7.91 11.53 17.64
CA VAL A 443 -6.56 11.15 18.09
C VAL A 443 -5.82 10.39 17.00
N LEU A 444 -4.50 10.37 17.10
CA LEU A 444 -3.65 9.46 16.33
C LEU A 444 -3.12 8.36 17.25
N LEU A 445 -3.16 7.12 16.75
CA LEU A 445 -2.57 5.95 17.40
C LEU A 445 -1.35 5.51 16.59
N SER A 446 -0.20 5.39 17.23
CA SER A 446 1.04 4.90 16.60
C SER A 446 1.81 4.01 17.57
N ILE A 447 2.35 2.90 17.07
CA ILE A 447 3.24 2.04 17.83
C ILE A 447 4.64 2.63 17.74
N VAL A 448 5.29 2.88 18.87
CA VAL A 448 6.63 3.45 18.92
C VAL A 448 7.59 2.44 19.53
N VAL A 449 8.74 2.26 18.91
CA VAL A 449 9.86 1.47 19.44
C VAL A 449 10.92 2.43 19.97
N LYS A 450 11.38 2.20 21.21
CA LYS A 450 12.50 2.91 21.83
C LYS A 450 13.55 1.89 22.28
N PRO A 451 14.45 1.47 21.38
CA PRO A 451 15.48 0.49 21.72
C PRO A 451 16.32 0.97 22.92
N GLY A 452 16.62 0.08 23.86
CA GLY A 452 17.42 0.40 25.04
C GLY A 452 16.65 0.95 26.26
N ALA A 453 15.38 1.30 26.11
CA ALA A 453 14.50 1.58 27.25
C ALA A 453 14.14 0.29 28.01
N GLU A 454 13.81 0.40 29.32
CA GLU A 454 13.33 -0.72 30.13
C GLU A 454 12.08 -1.37 29.49
N ARG A 455 11.16 -0.54 29.00
CA ARG A 455 10.02 -0.96 28.16
C ARG A 455 10.27 -0.49 26.73
N PRO A 456 10.68 -1.38 25.82
CA PRO A 456 11.25 -0.99 24.53
C PRO A 456 10.20 -0.60 23.48
N SER A 457 8.91 -0.67 23.81
CA SER A 457 7.84 -0.29 22.89
C SER A 457 6.62 0.24 23.64
N PHE A 458 5.87 1.15 23.03
CA PHE A 458 4.64 1.69 23.59
C PHE A 458 3.63 2.07 22.50
N LEU A 459 2.34 2.03 22.82
CA LEU A 459 1.32 2.70 22.01
C LEU A 459 1.28 4.18 22.39
N LEU A 460 1.54 5.05 21.42
CA LEU A 460 1.45 6.51 21.54
C LEU A 460 0.04 6.97 21.15
N VAL A 461 -0.53 7.87 21.94
CA VAL A 461 -1.78 8.57 21.63
C VAL A 461 -1.51 10.07 21.51
N LEU A 462 -1.72 10.63 20.32
CA LEU A 462 -1.58 12.08 20.05
C LEU A 462 -2.93 12.74 19.82
N ASP A 463 -3.06 13.99 20.26
CA ASP A 463 -4.13 14.90 19.83
C ASP A 463 -3.94 15.21 18.33
N ALA A 464 -4.90 14.84 17.49
CA ALA A 464 -4.75 15.01 16.04
C ALA A 464 -4.76 16.48 15.61
N MET A 465 -5.31 17.39 16.43
CA MET A 465 -5.31 18.81 16.12
C MET A 465 -3.91 19.44 16.28
N ARG A 466 -3.22 19.15 17.37
CA ARG A 466 -1.95 19.82 17.76
C ARG A 466 -0.70 18.93 17.69
N LEU A 467 -0.85 17.62 17.48
CA LEU A 467 0.19 16.60 17.66
C LEU A 467 0.83 16.61 19.06
N THR A 468 0.09 17.06 20.08
CA THR A 468 0.52 16.96 21.47
C THR A 468 0.21 15.57 21.99
N GLU A 469 1.14 14.99 22.73
CA GLU A 469 0.92 13.70 23.37
C GLU A 469 -0.16 13.77 24.45
N LEU A 470 -1.05 12.80 24.44
CA LEU A 470 -2.14 12.65 25.40
C LEU A 470 -1.89 11.48 26.36
N ALA A 471 -1.32 10.38 25.86
CA ALA A 471 -1.04 9.19 26.64
C ALA A 471 -0.01 8.27 25.96
N ARG A 472 0.57 7.37 26.76
CA ARG A 472 1.33 6.20 26.31
C ARG A 472 0.86 4.94 27.04
N ALA A 473 0.95 3.80 26.37
CA ALA A 473 0.80 2.49 27.00
C ALA A 473 2.05 1.64 26.72
N ASP A 474 2.95 1.58 27.70
CA ASP A 474 4.21 0.87 27.58
C ASP A 474 4.05 -0.66 27.63
N VAL A 475 4.86 -1.35 26.84
CA VAL A 475 4.89 -2.80 26.70
C VAL A 475 6.29 -3.32 27.00
N ASP A 476 6.38 -4.37 27.80
CA ASP A 476 7.62 -5.06 28.14
C ASP A 476 8.01 -6.11 27.07
N ALA A 477 8.01 -5.68 25.80
CA ALA A 477 8.40 -6.50 24.67
C ALA A 477 8.74 -5.62 23.47
N ILE A 478 9.80 -5.96 22.74
CA ILE A 478 10.10 -5.31 21.45
C ILE A 478 8.99 -5.65 20.46
N ILE A 479 8.44 -4.62 19.81
CA ILE A 479 7.51 -4.74 18.70
C ILE A 479 8.29 -4.46 17.40
N PRO A 480 8.41 -5.43 16.47
CA PRO A 480 9.01 -5.19 15.15
C PRO A 480 8.24 -4.15 14.34
N VAL A 481 8.81 -3.72 13.22
CA VAL A 481 8.15 -2.81 12.28
C VAL A 481 6.77 -3.33 11.87
N THR A 482 5.78 -2.44 11.91
CA THR A 482 4.44 -2.67 11.37
C THR A 482 4.21 -1.75 10.18
N LEU A 483 3.51 -2.25 9.17
CA LEU A 483 3.20 -1.52 7.94
C LEU A 483 1.86 -0.79 8.09
N HIS A 484 0.74 -1.53 8.02
CA HIS A 484 -0.61 -0.96 8.11
C HIS A 484 -1.47 -1.63 9.19
N GLY A 485 -2.57 -0.96 9.53
CA GLY A 485 -3.59 -1.52 10.40
C GLY A 485 -4.93 -0.78 10.30
N LEU A 486 -5.82 -1.09 11.22
CA LEU A 486 -7.10 -0.42 11.37
C LEU A 486 -7.42 -0.20 12.85
N TYR A 487 -8.32 0.73 13.12
CA TYR A 487 -8.99 0.85 14.40
C TYR A 487 -10.38 0.22 14.30
N LYS A 488 -10.70 -0.70 15.22
CA LYS A 488 -12.03 -1.30 15.40
C LYS A 488 -12.66 -0.65 16.64
N PRO A 489 -13.72 0.18 16.49
CA PRO A 489 -14.40 0.83 17.61
C PRO A 489 -15.00 -0.12 18.65
#